data_AF-H9FIA9-F1
#
_entry.id   AF-H9FIA9-F1
#
_cell.length_a   1.000
_cell.length_b   1.000
_cell.length_c   1.000
_cell.angle_alpha   90.00
_cell.angle_beta   90.00
_cell.angle_gamma   90.00
#
_symmetry.space_group_name_H-M   'P 1'
#
loop_
_entity.id
_entity.type
_entity.pdbx_description
1 polymer ?
#
loop_
_entity_poly.entity_id
_entity_poly.type
_entity_poly.pdbx_seq_one_letter_code
_entity_poly.pdbx_strand_id
1 'polypeptide(L)'
;IIASIGRHRYIAYTANQEAAIQAFLDKCSAPKIWRTPNGKTIEMDTQFTIRARELQNIYKCIMLKNISQDERLDVLLTLKHTVKEHECKLTQEILELIDRDVDLMMRGVKHHNLEGLRKRIATL
;
A
#
# COMPACT_ATOMS: atom_id res chain seq x y z
N ILE A 1 10.10 -27.14 -21.81
CA ILE A 1 10.28 -27.47 -20.38
C ILE A 1 10.93 -26.31 -19.61
N ILE A 2 12.13 -25.84 -19.99
CA ILE A 2 12.84 -24.73 -19.31
C ILE A 2 11.99 -23.45 -19.21
N ALA A 3 11.31 -23.06 -20.29
CA ALA A 3 10.42 -21.89 -20.28
C ALA A 3 9.25 -22.01 -19.28
N SER A 4 8.73 -23.23 -19.04
CA SER A 4 7.64 -23.43 -18.08
C SER A 4 8.15 -23.36 -16.64
N ILE A 5 9.32 -23.94 -16.37
CA ILE A 5 9.99 -23.84 -15.07
C ILE A 5 10.29 -22.37 -14.76
N GLY A 6 10.77 -21.60 -15.74
CA GLY A 6 11.00 -20.17 -15.60
C GLY A 6 9.73 -19.40 -15.21
N ARG A 7 8.60 -19.66 -15.89
CA ARG A 7 7.30 -19.05 -15.54
C ARG A 7 6.84 -19.39 -14.13
N HIS A 8 6.90 -20.66 -13.74
CA HIS A 8 6.51 -21.07 -12.39
C HIS A 8 7.38 -20.43 -11.31
N ARG A 9 8.70 -20.34 -11.54
CA ARG A 9 9.62 -19.65 -10.62
C ARG A 9 9.28 -18.17 -10.49
N TYR A 10 8.96 -17.49 -11.59
CA TYR A 10 8.56 -16.09 -11.57
C TYR A 10 7.24 -15.87 -10.81
N ILE A 11 6.23 -16.71 -11.05
CA ILE A 11 4.95 -16.66 -10.33
C ILE A 11 5.16 -16.90 -8.83
N ALA A 12 5.94 -17.92 -8.46
CA ALA A 12 6.24 -18.19 -7.05
C ALA A 12 7.02 -17.04 -6.39
N TYR A 13 7.97 -16.44 -7.12
CA TYR A 13 8.74 -15.30 -6.63
C TYR A 13 7.85 -14.08 -6.36
N THR A 14 6.99 -13.71 -7.30
CA THR A 14 6.06 -12.58 -7.16
C THR A 14 5.07 -12.80 -6.01
N ALA A 15 4.48 -13.99 -5.90
CA ALA A 15 3.60 -14.33 -4.79
C ALA A 15 4.31 -14.27 -3.43
N ASN A 16 5.57 -14.75 -3.34
CA ASN A 16 6.36 -14.66 -2.12
C ASN A 16 6.70 -13.23 -1.75
N GLN A 17 6.95 -12.35 -2.72
CA GLN A 17 7.17 -10.93 -2.47
C GLN A 17 5.92 -10.26 -1.90
N GLU A 18 4.76 -10.50 -2.52
CA GLU A 18 3.48 -9.96 -2.02
C GLU A 18 3.18 -10.44 -0.59
N ALA A 19 3.40 -11.72 -0.31
CA ALA A 19 3.24 -12.28 1.04
C ALA A 19 4.22 -11.66 2.05
N ALA A 20 5.47 -11.41 1.65
CA ALA A 20 6.47 -10.79 2.51
C ALA A 20 6.12 -9.32 2.83
N ILE A 21 5.64 -8.56 1.85
CA ILE A 21 5.15 -7.19 2.05
C ILE A 21 3.97 -7.19 3.01
N GLN A 22 2.99 -8.08 2.80
CA GLN A 22 1.82 -8.18 3.66
C GLN A 22 2.22 -8.55 5.11
N ALA A 23 3.10 -9.54 5.28
CA ALA A 23 3.61 -9.93 6.60
C ALA A 23 4.40 -8.80 7.29
N PHE A 24 5.15 -8.00 6.54
CA PHE A 24 5.83 -6.82 7.06
C PHE A 24 4.84 -5.77 7.55
N LEU A 25 3.82 -5.45 6.75
CA LEU A 25 2.78 -4.50 7.13
C LEU A 25 2.00 -4.97 8.37
N ASP A 26 1.64 -6.25 8.42
CA ASP A 26 0.94 -6.84 9.58
C ASP A 26 1.79 -6.81 10.84
N LYS A 27 3.11 -7.02 10.72
CA LYS A 27 4.04 -6.89 11.84
C LYS A 27 4.13 -5.45 12.34
N CYS A 28 4.10 -4.46 11.44
CA CYS A 28 4.17 -3.04 11.79
C CYS A 28 2.89 -2.55 12.49
N SER A 29 1.72 -3.06 12.09
CA SER A 29 0.42 -2.65 12.64
C SER A 29 -0.05 -3.50 13.83
N ALA A 30 0.67 -4.56 14.17
CA ALA A 30 0.32 -5.44 15.29
C ALA A 30 0.48 -4.75 16.66
N PRO A 31 -0.44 -5.02 17.61
CA PRO A 31 -0.31 -4.51 18.98
C PRO A 31 0.91 -5.11 19.68
N LYS A 32 1.40 -4.44 20.71
CA LYS A 32 2.43 -4.99 21.60
C LYS A 32 1.80 -6.02 22.53
N ILE A 33 2.42 -7.19 22.62
CA ILE A 33 1.91 -8.32 23.40
C ILE A 33 2.91 -8.64 24.51
N TRP A 34 2.44 -8.70 25.76
CA TRP A 34 3.24 -9.21 26.88
C TRP A 34 2.43 -10.14 27.77
N ARG A 35 3.13 -11.08 28.41
CA ARG A 35 2.54 -11.97 29.41
C ARG A 35 2.83 -11.45 30.79
N THR A 36 1.78 -11.34 31.59
CA THR A 36 1.89 -11.02 33.02
C THR A 36 2.44 -12.21 33.80
N PRO A 37 3.01 -11.99 35.01
CA PRO A 37 3.42 -13.08 35.90
C PRO A 37 2.30 -14.07 36.23
N ASN A 38 1.04 -13.62 36.19
CA ASN A 38 -0.15 -14.44 36.40
C ASN A 38 -0.59 -15.24 35.16
N GLY A 39 0.22 -15.25 34.10
CA GLY A 39 -0.04 -16.00 32.85
C GLY A 39 -1.02 -15.33 31.88
N LYS A 40 -1.64 -14.20 32.24
CA LYS A 40 -2.53 -13.45 31.34
C LYS A 40 -1.73 -12.70 30.28
N THR A 41 -2.13 -12.84 29.02
CA THR A 41 -1.62 -12.05 27.89
C THR A 41 -2.35 -10.69 27.85
N ILE A 42 -1.59 -9.61 27.69
CA ILE A 42 -2.10 -8.26 27.49
C ILE A 42 -1.64 -7.79 26.10
N GLU A 43 -2.57 -7.23 25.35
CA GLU A 43 -2.33 -6.56 24.08
C GLU A 43 -2.51 -5.06 24.26
N MET A 44 -1.58 -4.27 23.73
CA MET A 44 -1.66 -2.81 23.78
C MET A 44 -1.34 -2.22 22.42
N ASP A 45 -2.30 -1.45 21.91
CA ASP A 45 -2.05 -0.52 20.84
C ASP A 45 -1.37 0.74 21.38
N THR A 46 -0.35 1.18 20.64
CA THR A 46 0.30 2.47 20.84
C THR A 46 -0.13 3.41 19.73
N GLN A 47 0.09 4.72 19.89
CA GLN A 47 -0.18 5.66 18.81
C GLN A 47 0.57 5.30 17.51
N PHE A 48 1.76 4.69 17.61
CA PHE A 48 2.51 4.21 16.46
C PHE A 48 1.89 2.97 15.79
N THR A 49 1.36 2.00 16.55
CA THR A 49 0.72 0.81 15.95
C THR A 49 -0.62 1.17 15.29
N ILE A 50 -1.34 2.13 15.86
CA ILE A 50 -2.55 2.71 15.26
C ILE A 50 -2.18 3.42 13.95
N ARG A 51 -1.16 4.30 13.97
CA ARG A 51 -0.71 5.01 12.77
C ARG A 51 -0.22 4.05 11.68
N ALA A 52 0.51 3.00 12.05
CA ALA A 52 0.93 1.96 11.11
C ALA A 52 -0.26 1.23 10.47
N ARG A 53 -1.35 1.01 11.23
CA ARG A 53 -2.58 0.40 10.72
C ARG A 53 -3.31 1.32 9.73
N GLU A 54 -3.35 2.62 10.00
CA GLU A 54 -3.89 3.62 9.06
C GLU A 54 -3.11 3.63 7.74
N LEU A 55 -1.78 3.70 7.82
CA LEU A 55 -0.90 3.66 6.64
C LEU A 55 -1.06 2.34 5.86
N GLN A 56 -1.16 1.21 6.56
CA GLN A 56 -1.44 -0.09 5.95
C GLN A 56 -2.78 -0.09 5.20
N ASN A 57 -3.82 0.51 5.78
CA ASN A 57 -5.14 0.58 5.14
C ASN A 57 -5.09 1.44 3.86
N ILE A 58 -4.41 2.59 3.90
CA ILE A 58 -4.19 3.44 2.73
C ILE A 58 -3.44 2.65 1.64
N TYR A 59 -2.38 1.93 1.99
CA TYR A 59 -1.65 1.07 1.05
C TYR A 59 -2.56 0.03 0.39
N LYS A 60 -3.38 -0.68 1.18
CA LYS A 60 -4.35 -1.65 0.67
C LYS A 60 -5.35 -0.99 -0.30
N CYS A 61 -5.86 0.20 0.04
CA CYS A 61 -6.77 0.97 -0.82
C CYS A 61 -6.12 1.37 -2.16
N ILE A 62 -4.83 1.75 -2.16
CA ILE A 62 -4.10 2.08 -3.40
C ILE A 62 -3.95 0.85 -4.31
N MET A 63 -3.79 -0.34 -3.71
CA MET A 63 -3.67 -1.63 -4.40
C MET A 63 -4.98 -2.21 -4.91
N LEU A 64 -6.14 -1.68 -4.49
CA LEU A 64 -7.44 -2.16 -4.97
C LEU A 64 -7.55 -2.00 -6.48
N LYS A 65 -7.98 -3.09 -7.12
CA LYS A 65 -8.28 -3.14 -8.56
C LYS A 65 -9.79 -3.04 -8.74
N ASN A 66 -10.21 -2.52 -9.90
CA ASN A 66 -11.62 -2.46 -10.32
C ASN A 66 -12.54 -1.63 -9.41
N ILE A 67 -12.02 -0.55 -8.83
CA ILE A 67 -12.82 0.48 -8.15
C ILE A 67 -13.29 1.54 -9.15
N SER A 68 -14.35 2.25 -8.79
CA SER A 68 -14.87 3.38 -9.58
C SER A 68 -13.90 4.56 -9.59
N GLN A 69 -14.12 5.49 -10.52
CA GLN A 69 -13.32 6.71 -10.64
C GLN A 69 -13.40 7.58 -9.37
N ASP A 70 -14.59 7.70 -8.78
CA ASP A 70 -14.82 8.51 -7.59
C ASP A 70 -14.13 7.89 -6.37
N GLU A 71 -14.28 6.57 -6.16
CA GLU A 71 -13.55 5.85 -5.10
C GLU A 71 -12.03 5.99 -5.27
N ARG A 72 -11.52 5.93 -6.51
CA ARG A 72 -10.09 6.13 -6.77
C ARG A 72 -9.65 7.55 -6.40
N LEU A 73 -10.46 8.55 -6.72
CA LEU A 73 -10.16 9.94 -6.38
C LEU A 73 -10.10 10.12 -4.86
N ASP A 74 -11.05 9.56 -4.12
CA ASP A 74 -11.08 9.61 -2.65
C ASP A 74 -9.84 8.96 -2.03
N VAL A 75 -9.40 7.81 -2.54
CA VAL A 75 -8.16 7.15 -2.11
C VAL A 75 -6.94 8.03 -2.38
N LEU A 76 -6.84 8.62 -3.57
CA LEU A 76 -5.74 9.51 -3.94
C LEU A 76 -5.72 10.79 -3.11
N LEU A 77 -6.88 11.36 -2.80
CA LEU A 77 -7.01 12.50 -1.90
C LEU A 77 -6.56 12.14 -0.49
N THR A 78 -6.99 10.99 0.03
CA THR A 78 -6.57 10.49 1.35
C THR A 78 -5.05 10.36 1.41
N LEU A 79 -4.43 9.71 0.41
CA LEU A 79 -2.98 9.58 0.31
C LEU A 79 -2.29 10.95 0.24
N LYS A 80 -2.83 11.88 -0.55
CA LYS A 80 -2.28 13.23 -0.70
C LYS A 80 -2.24 13.98 0.64
N HIS A 81 -3.27 13.85 1.48
CA HIS A 81 -3.29 14.48 2.80
C HIS A 81 -2.26 13.83 3.74
N THR A 82 -2.18 12.51 3.77
CA THR A 82 -1.23 11.77 4.61
C THR A 82 0.23 12.06 4.24
N VAL A 83 0.56 12.11 2.95
CA VAL A 83 1.92 12.34 2.47
C VAL A 83 2.39 13.78 2.73
N LYS A 84 1.46 14.75 2.73
CA LYS A 84 1.75 16.16 3.03
C LYS A 84 2.19 16.42 4.48
N GLU A 85 2.00 15.47 5.39
CA GLU A 85 2.49 15.59 6.77
C GLU A 85 4.03 15.58 6.85
N HIS A 86 4.70 15.14 5.79
CA HIS A 86 6.15 15.08 5.70
C HIS A 86 6.63 15.80 4.43
N GLU A 87 7.58 16.73 4.59
CA GLU A 87 8.17 17.43 3.46
C GLU A 87 9.55 16.85 3.14
N CYS A 88 9.61 15.96 2.16
CA CYS A 88 10.87 15.43 1.62
C CYS A 88 10.77 15.08 0.14
N LYS A 89 11.92 14.81 -0.50
CA LYS A 89 11.98 14.48 -1.93
C LYS A 89 11.08 13.30 -2.32
N LEU A 90 11.01 12.27 -1.49
CA LEU A 90 10.16 11.10 -1.73
C LEU A 90 8.68 11.49 -1.75
N THR A 91 8.23 12.26 -0.75
CA THR A 91 6.84 12.71 -0.67
C THR A 91 6.45 13.62 -1.83
N GLN A 92 7.37 14.46 -2.33
CA GLN A 92 7.16 15.29 -3.51
C GLN A 92 6.96 14.42 -4.77
N GLU A 93 7.78 13.38 -4.95
CA GLU A 93 7.65 12.47 -6.08
C GLU A 93 6.31 11.70 -6.04
N ILE A 94 5.88 11.27 -4.85
CA ILE A 94 4.55 10.65 -4.66
C ILE A 94 3.43 11.63 -5.02
N LEU A 95 3.52 12.90 -4.58
CA LEU A 95 2.53 13.93 -4.90
C LEU A 95 2.43 14.20 -6.40
N GLU A 96 3.56 14.29 -7.11
CA GLU A 96 3.60 14.45 -8.56
C GLU A 96 2.93 13.28 -9.29
N LEU A 97 3.15 12.04 -8.81
CA LEU A 97 2.52 10.86 -9.39
C LEU A 97 1.01 10.83 -9.12
N ILE A 98 0.56 11.27 -7.94
CA ILE A 98 -0.87 11.41 -7.62
C ILE A 98 -1.53 12.42 -8.57
N ASP A 99 -0.94 13.61 -8.70
CA ASP A 99 -1.50 14.67 -9.55
C ASP A 99 -1.55 14.22 -11.02
N ARG A 100 -0.57 13.45 -11.48
CA ARG A 100 -0.58 12.82 -12.80
C ARG A 100 -1.66 11.74 -12.96
N ASP A 101 -1.91 10.92 -11.94
CA ASP A 101 -2.96 9.88 -11.98
C ASP A 101 -4.33 10.55 -12.11
N VAL A 102 -4.56 11.62 -11.34
CA VAL A 102 -5.78 12.43 -11.41
C VAL A 102 -5.93 13.09 -12.79
N ASP A 103 -4.91 13.77 -13.31
CA ASP A 103 -5.00 14.45 -14.62
C ASP A 103 -5.34 13.47 -15.76
N LEU A 104 -4.67 12.31 -15.81
CA LEU A 104 -4.94 11.31 -16.85
C LEU A 104 -6.34 10.70 -16.70
N MET A 105 -6.79 10.47 -15.46
CA MET A 105 -8.13 9.98 -15.18
C MET A 105 -9.20 10.98 -15.62
N MET A 106 -9.02 12.27 -15.33
CA MET A 106 -9.93 13.35 -15.75
C MET A 106 -9.99 13.52 -17.27
N ARG A 107 -8.91 13.14 -17.98
CA ARG A 107 -8.86 13.09 -19.46
C ARG A 107 -9.51 11.83 -20.05
N GLY A 108 -10.08 10.96 -19.24
CA GLY A 108 -10.77 9.74 -19.70
C GLY A 108 -9.83 8.59 -20.08
N VAL A 109 -8.58 8.59 -19.59
CA VAL A 109 -7.66 7.46 -19.83
C VAL A 109 -8.18 6.20 -19.13
N LYS A 110 -8.27 5.10 -19.90
CA LYS A 110 -8.78 3.82 -19.40
C LYS A 110 -7.95 3.31 -18.21
N HIS A 111 -8.62 2.78 -17.18
CA HIS A 111 -7.98 2.32 -15.94
C HIS A 111 -6.84 1.31 -16.12
N HIS A 112 -6.90 0.42 -17.11
CA HIS A 112 -5.82 -0.55 -17.36
C HIS A 112 -4.52 0.13 -17.80
N ASN A 113 -4.59 1.27 -18.50
CA ASN A 113 -3.41 2.02 -18.92
C ASN A 113 -2.72 2.75 -17.77
N LEU A 114 -3.43 2.94 -16.64
CA LEU A 114 -2.91 3.57 -15.44
C LEU A 114 -2.26 2.57 -14.48
N GLU A 115 -2.31 1.26 -14.75
CA GLU A 115 -1.80 0.24 -13.83
C GLU A 115 -0.32 0.44 -13.49
N GLY A 116 0.50 0.81 -14.47
CA GLY A 116 1.92 1.12 -14.25
C GLY A 116 2.14 2.30 -13.31
N LEU A 117 1.30 3.33 -13.41
CA LEU A 117 1.37 4.51 -12.54
C LEU A 117 0.97 4.14 -11.10
N ARG A 118 -0.09 3.34 -10.94
CA ARG A 118 -0.52 2.82 -9.62
C ARG A 118 0.56 1.98 -8.95
N LYS A 119 1.23 1.10 -9.71
CA LYS A 119 2.35 0.30 -9.21
C LYS A 119 3.52 1.18 -8.76
N ARG A 120 3.84 2.24 -9.51
CA ARG A 120 4.89 3.20 -9.12
C ARG A 120 4.54 3.94 -7.83
N ILE A 121 3.30 4.46 -7.71
CA ILE A 121 2.83 5.14 -6.50
C ILE A 121 2.98 4.26 -5.25
N ALA A 122 2.79 2.94 -5.39
CA ALA A 122 2.87 2.02 -4.27
C ALA A 122 4.25 1.41 -4.00
N THR A 123 5.21 1.66 -4.88
CA THR A 123 6.59 1.16 -4.73
C THR A 123 7.52 2.22 -4.13
N LEU A 124 7.14 3.50 -4.23
CA LEU A 124 7.80 4.63 -3.59
C LEU A 124 7.25 4.83 -2.17
#